data_AF-A0A261Q1V6-F1
#
_entry.id   AF-A0A261Q1V6-F1
#
_cell.length_a   1.000
_cell.length_b   1.000
_cell.length_c   1.000
_cell.angle_alpha   90.00
_cell.angle_beta   90.00
_cell.angle_gamma   90.00
#
_symmetry.space_group_name_H-M   'P 1'
#
loop_
_entity.id
_entity.type
_entity.pdbx_description
1 polymer ?
#
loop_
_entity_poly.entity_id
_entity_poly.type
_entity_poly.pdbx_seq_one_letter_code
_entity_poly.pdbx_strand_id
1 'polypeptide(L)'
;MKPFIYVLLLISFIACKNKDADSLVGKWMTSGQNPEAWGFVLDKEGIATALPVKGVQYKTWEQVGSNLVLHGTKSEEPYTNSFKILSLKDNTLVVEDENGRELTFTKTSAMNASDQDEEACYAYTMNQDTVFLHLTATRPRVTGDLTYQLHEKDANRGSIQGKMKGDTLLAEYTFNSEGRSSVREVVFIKKGDTLVEGFGPVHDKEGKVVFQNHKDITFTNGLTLKKVNCVK
;
A
#
# COMPACT_ATOMS: atom_id res chain seq x y z
N MET A 1 -14.18 -28.89 -49.78
CA MET A 1 -13.49 -28.52 -48.53
C MET A 1 -13.34 -26.99 -48.50
N LYS A 2 -14.02 -26.30 -47.58
CA LYS A 2 -13.91 -24.84 -47.41
C LYS A 2 -12.99 -24.55 -46.21
N PRO A 3 -12.09 -23.55 -46.26
CA PRO A 3 -11.22 -23.26 -45.13
C PRO A 3 -12.01 -22.49 -44.06
N PHE A 4 -11.94 -22.98 -42.83
CA PHE A 4 -12.44 -22.30 -41.64
C PHE A 4 -11.43 -21.21 -41.25
N ILE A 5 -11.85 -19.94 -41.34
CA ILE A 5 -11.07 -18.80 -40.86
C ILE A 5 -11.37 -18.67 -39.36
N TYR A 6 -10.36 -18.89 -38.52
CA TYR A 6 -10.41 -18.52 -37.11
C TYR A 6 -10.25 -17.00 -37.00
N VAL A 7 -11.35 -16.29 -36.76
CA VAL A 7 -11.31 -14.89 -36.34
C VAL A 7 -11.00 -14.88 -34.84
N LEU A 8 -9.73 -14.59 -34.51
CA LEU A 8 -9.31 -14.30 -33.14
C LEU A 8 -9.86 -12.92 -32.77
N LEU A 9 -10.97 -12.90 -32.05
CA LEU A 9 -11.59 -11.66 -31.58
C LEU A 9 -10.74 -11.12 -30.41
N LEU A 10 -9.80 -10.23 -30.73
CA LEU A 10 -9.08 -9.41 -29.76
C LEU A 10 -10.10 -8.49 -29.07
N ILE A 11 -10.63 -8.95 -27.94
CA ILE A 11 -11.38 -8.08 -27.01
C ILE A 11 -10.36 -7.13 -26.40
N SER A 12 -10.25 -5.94 -26.98
CA SER A 12 -9.55 -4.84 -26.32
C SER A 12 -10.34 -4.51 -25.07
N PHE A 13 -9.80 -4.81 -23.88
CA PHE A 13 -10.25 -4.20 -22.64
C PHE A 13 -9.91 -2.70 -22.71
N ILE A 14 -10.80 -1.94 -23.34
CA ILE A 14 -10.87 -0.50 -23.12
C ILE A 14 -11.31 -0.38 -21.67
N ALA A 15 -10.35 -0.11 -20.78
CA ALA A 15 -10.63 0.28 -19.41
C ALA A 15 -11.42 1.60 -19.45
N CYS A 16 -12.75 1.47 -19.51
CA CYS A 16 -13.63 2.58 -19.15
C CYS A 16 -13.32 2.90 -17.70
N LYS A 17 -12.70 4.05 -17.46
CA LYS A 17 -12.65 4.64 -16.12
C LYS A 17 -14.09 4.85 -15.67
N ASN A 18 -14.58 3.94 -14.85
CA ASN A 18 -15.95 3.96 -14.36
C ASN A 18 -16.03 5.07 -13.31
N LYS A 19 -16.47 6.27 -13.71
CA LYS A 19 -16.56 7.46 -12.83
C LYS A 19 -17.34 7.18 -11.53
N ASP A 20 -18.23 6.20 -11.56
CA ASP A 20 -19.01 5.76 -10.41
C ASP A 20 -18.14 5.03 -9.36
N ALA A 21 -17.15 4.26 -9.80
CA ALA A 21 -16.22 3.57 -8.90
C ALA A 21 -15.31 4.56 -8.16
N ASP A 22 -14.85 5.63 -8.85
CA ASP A 22 -14.01 6.66 -8.24
C ASP A 22 -14.69 7.34 -7.03
N SER A 23 -16.04 7.41 -7.02
CA SER A 23 -16.79 8.01 -5.92
C SER A 23 -16.78 7.17 -4.62
N LEU A 24 -16.57 5.85 -4.74
CA LEU A 24 -16.46 4.91 -3.62
C LEU A 24 -15.08 4.97 -2.93
N VAL A 25 -14.05 5.50 -3.60
CA VAL A 25 -12.70 5.64 -3.03
C VAL A 25 -12.73 6.47 -1.75
N GLY A 26 -12.13 5.98 -0.67
CA GLY A 26 -12.02 6.65 0.62
C GLY A 26 -12.16 5.72 1.83
N LYS A 27 -12.04 6.31 3.02
CA LYS A 27 -12.17 5.61 4.31
C LYS A 27 -13.61 5.66 4.81
N TRP A 28 -14.22 4.50 4.94
CA TRP A 28 -15.62 4.31 5.35
C TRP A 28 -15.68 3.63 6.72
N MET A 29 -16.44 4.20 7.65
CA MET A 29 -16.65 3.66 9.01
C MET A 29 -18.14 3.54 9.30
N THR A 30 -18.57 2.48 9.99
CA THR A 30 -19.97 2.35 10.41
C THR A 30 -20.41 3.53 11.28
N SER A 31 -21.60 4.06 11.01
CA SER A 31 -22.20 5.16 11.78
C SER A 31 -22.82 4.64 13.08
N GLY A 32 -22.48 5.25 14.23
CA GLY A 32 -23.14 4.97 15.53
C GLY A 32 -22.18 4.94 16.73
N GLN A 33 -22.71 5.17 17.95
CA GLN A 33 -21.96 5.05 19.22
C GLN A 33 -21.71 3.58 19.63
N ASN A 34 -21.38 2.71 18.67
CA ASN A 34 -21.11 1.30 18.94
C ASN A 34 -19.60 1.10 19.22
N PRO A 35 -19.20 0.47 20.35
CA PRO A 35 -17.81 0.08 20.61
C PRO A 35 -17.22 -0.90 19.57
N GLU A 36 -18.06 -1.50 18.70
CA GLU A 36 -17.66 -2.38 17.59
C GLU A 36 -17.59 -1.67 16.23
N ALA A 37 -17.26 -0.38 16.20
CA ALA A 37 -17.11 0.37 14.95
C ALA A 37 -16.09 -0.31 14.02
N TRP A 38 -16.51 -0.63 12.80
CA TRP A 38 -15.68 -1.27 11.78
C TRP A 38 -15.85 -0.54 10.45
N GLY A 39 -15.01 -0.89 9.47
CA GLY A 39 -15.04 -0.21 8.20
C GLY A 39 -14.06 -0.76 7.18
N PHE A 40 -13.83 0.02 6.14
CA PHE A 40 -12.88 -0.32 5.08
C PHE A 40 -12.31 0.93 4.41
N VAL A 41 -11.14 0.77 3.79
CA VAL A 41 -10.50 1.79 2.96
C VAL A 41 -10.52 1.34 1.51
N LEU A 42 -11.19 2.16 0.70
CA LEU A 42 -11.30 2.26 -0.75
C LEU A 42 -10.12 2.94 -1.43
N ASP A 43 -9.22 2.30 -2.20
CA ASP A 43 -8.24 3.06 -3.00
C ASP A 43 -8.52 3.08 -4.52
N LYS A 44 -7.89 4.03 -5.22
CA LYS A 44 -8.05 4.25 -6.67
C LYS A 44 -7.48 3.11 -7.54
N GLU A 45 -6.65 2.23 -6.97
CA GLU A 45 -5.98 1.12 -7.66
C GLU A 45 -6.72 -0.22 -7.46
N GLY A 46 -7.89 -0.20 -6.79
CA GLY A 46 -8.68 -1.39 -6.53
C GLY A 46 -8.22 -2.17 -5.29
N ILE A 47 -7.44 -1.58 -4.38
CA ILE A 47 -7.05 -2.20 -3.11
C ILE A 47 -8.05 -1.83 -2.02
N ALA A 48 -8.43 -2.84 -1.23
CA ALA A 48 -9.26 -2.66 -0.06
C ALA A 48 -8.51 -3.05 1.21
N THR A 49 -8.70 -2.29 2.28
CA THR A 49 -8.17 -2.62 3.62
C THR A 49 -9.29 -2.64 4.64
N ALA A 50 -9.40 -3.70 5.44
CA ALA A 50 -10.36 -3.76 6.54
C ALA A 50 -9.90 -2.86 7.70
N LEU A 51 -10.84 -2.15 8.33
CA LEU A 51 -10.67 -1.44 9.60
C LEU A 51 -11.38 -2.25 10.69
N PRO A 52 -10.81 -2.30 11.90
CA PRO A 52 -10.71 -3.51 12.73
C PRO A 52 -11.95 -4.42 12.70
N VAL A 53 -11.83 -5.55 11.99
CA VAL A 53 -12.70 -6.71 12.12
C VAL A 53 -11.80 -7.91 12.43
N LYS A 54 -12.01 -8.57 13.58
CA LYS A 54 -11.18 -9.71 13.97
C LYS A 54 -11.28 -10.81 12.91
N GLY A 55 -10.12 -11.20 12.37
CA GLY A 55 -10.00 -12.32 11.44
C GLY A 55 -10.32 -12.00 9.98
N VAL A 56 -10.66 -10.76 9.59
CA VAL A 56 -10.90 -10.39 8.18
C VAL A 56 -9.78 -9.51 7.65
N GLN A 57 -9.25 -9.83 6.47
CA GLN A 57 -8.26 -9.04 5.76
C GLN A 57 -8.69 -8.84 4.30
N TYR A 58 -9.22 -7.66 3.98
CA TYR A 58 -9.44 -7.28 2.58
C TYR A 58 -8.11 -7.05 1.86
N LYS A 59 -8.10 -7.31 0.55
CA LYS A 59 -6.97 -7.16 -0.37
C LYS A 59 -7.34 -6.31 -1.57
N THR A 60 -8.49 -6.58 -2.20
CA THR A 60 -8.95 -5.84 -3.38
C THR A 60 -10.43 -5.53 -3.28
N TRP A 61 -10.87 -4.56 -4.08
CA TRP A 61 -12.29 -4.28 -4.30
C TRP A 61 -12.56 -4.00 -5.77
N GLU A 62 -13.82 -4.19 -6.13
CA GLU A 62 -14.36 -3.78 -7.42
C GLU A 62 -15.83 -3.41 -7.28
N GLN A 63 -16.34 -2.65 -8.24
CA GLN A 63 -17.76 -2.40 -8.39
C GLN A 63 -18.32 -3.22 -9.55
N VAL A 64 -19.20 -4.16 -9.25
CA VAL A 64 -19.89 -5.00 -10.23
C VAL A 64 -21.36 -4.61 -10.28
N GLY A 65 -21.73 -3.77 -11.26
CA GLY A 65 -23.07 -3.19 -11.33
C GLY A 65 -23.36 -2.30 -10.13
N SER A 66 -24.41 -2.61 -9.36
CA SER A 66 -24.74 -1.91 -8.11
C SER A 66 -24.10 -2.54 -6.87
N ASN A 67 -23.20 -3.51 -7.03
CA ASN A 67 -22.55 -4.18 -5.90
C ASN A 67 -21.11 -3.67 -5.71
N LEU A 68 -20.77 -3.31 -4.47
CA LEU A 68 -19.41 -3.20 -3.99
C LEU A 68 -18.95 -4.58 -3.53
N VAL A 69 -17.91 -5.12 -4.15
CA VAL A 69 -17.36 -6.44 -3.84
C VAL A 69 -15.98 -6.27 -3.22
N LEU A 70 -15.78 -6.80 -2.02
CA LEU A 70 -14.51 -6.80 -1.29
C LEU A 70 -13.94 -8.21 -1.25
N HIS A 71 -12.73 -8.40 -1.74
CA HIS A 71 -12.04 -9.69 -1.75
C HIS A 71 -10.93 -9.71 -0.71
N GLY A 72 -10.74 -10.84 -0.05
CA GLY A 72 -9.78 -10.96 1.04
C GLY A 72 -9.65 -12.36 1.59
N THR A 73 -9.28 -12.43 2.87
CA THR A 73 -9.27 -13.67 3.65
C THR A 73 -10.03 -13.51 4.96
N LYS A 74 -10.64 -14.59 5.43
CA LYS A 74 -11.24 -14.70 6.75
C LYS A 74 -10.70 -15.94 7.45
N SER A 75 -9.96 -15.76 8.55
CA SER A 75 -9.24 -16.86 9.22
C SER A 75 -8.38 -17.66 8.22
N GLU A 76 -7.63 -16.93 7.39
CA GLU A 76 -6.73 -17.47 6.34
C GLU A 76 -7.42 -18.09 5.11
N GLU A 77 -8.72 -18.34 5.14
CA GLU A 77 -9.47 -18.84 3.99
C GLU A 77 -9.93 -17.72 3.05
N PRO A 78 -10.02 -17.95 1.72
CA PRO A 78 -10.58 -16.98 0.78
C PRO A 78 -11.97 -16.52 1.20
N TYR A 79 -12.18 -15.21 1.21
CA TYR A 79 -13.43 -14.61 1.63
C TYR A 79 -13.78 -13.41 0.76
N THR A 80 -15.02 -13.38 0.30
CA THR A 80 -15.61 -12.26 -0.44
C THR A 80 -16.77 -11.70 0.37
N ASN A 81 -16.88 -10.38 0.42
CA ASN A 81 -18.01 -9.69 1.02
C ASN A 81 -18.65 -8.80 -0.04
N SER A 82 -19.93 -9.01 -0.32
CA SER A 82 -20.67 -8.27 -1.32
C SER A 82 -21.72 -7.36 -0.68
N PHE A 83 -21.72 -6.10 -1.07
CA PHE A 83 -22.64 -5.08 -0.59
C PHE A 83 -23.40 -4.48 -1.76
N LYS A 84 -24.73 -4.52 -1.73
CA LYS A 84 -25.53 -3.78 -2.71
C LYS A 84 -25.61 -2.32 -2.32
N ILE A 85 -25.12 -1.43 -3.17
CA ILE A 85 -25.13 0.02 -2.96
C ILE A 85 -26.57 0.51 -3.12
N LEU A 86 -27.13 1.04 -2.02
CA LEU A 86 -28.46 1.65 -2.01
C LEU A 86 -28.38 3.16 -2.25
N SER A 87 -27.38 3.83 -1.68
CA SER A 87 -27.17 5.26 -1.84
C SER A 87 -25.72 5.63 -1.59
N LEU A 88 -25.19 6.55 -2.41
CA LEU A 88 -23.90 7.21 -2.20
C LEU A 88 -24.09 8.70 -2.42
N LYS A 89 -24.16 9.47 -1.33
CA LYS A 89 -24.36 10.92 -1.36
C LYS A 89 -23.54 11.59 -0.27
N ASP A 90 -22.96 12.74 -0.60
CA ASP A 90 -22.08 13.50 0.28
C ASP A 90 -20.94 12.64 0.84
N ASN A 91 -20.99 12.32 2.13
CA ASN A 91 -20.05 11.45 2.83
C ASN A 91 -20.74 10.21 3.39
N THR A 92 -21.87 9.81 2.82
CA THR A 92 -22.70 8.70 3.32
C THR A 92 -22.84 7.63 2.25
N LEU A 93 -22.41 6.42 2.59
CA LEU A 93 -22.60 5.21 1.80
C LEU A 93 -23.59 4.32 2.55
N VAL A 94 -24.73 4.06 1.93
CA VAL A 94 -25.76 3.14 2.42
C VAL A 94 -25.70 1.89 1.56
N VAL A 95 -25.55 0.74 2.21
CA VAL A 95 -25.49 -0.56 1.54
C VAL A 95 -26.39 -1.59 2.21
N GLU A 96 -26.76 -2.60 1.46
CA GLU A 96 -27.45 -3.80 1.94
C GLU A 96 -26.46 -4.99 1.93
N ASP A 97 -26.35 -5.69 3.06
CA ASP A 97 -25.54 -6.91 3.17
C ASP A 97 -26.27 -8.15 2.62
N GLU A 98 -25.59 -9.30 2.56
CA GLU A 98 -26.15 -10.56 2.06
C GLU A 98 -27.36 -11.07 2.88
N ASN A 99 -27.56 -10.58 4.10
CA ASN A 99 -28.70 -10.91 4.96
C ASN A 99 -29.85 -9.90 4.83
N GLY A 100 -29.75 -8.94 3.91
CA GLY A 100 -30.74 -7.87 3.75
C GLY A 100 -30.69 -6.78 4.82
N ARG A 101 -29.58 -6.68 5.57
CA ARG A 101 -29.42 -5.62 6.57
C ARG A 101 -28.86 -4.37 5.93
N GLU A 102 -29.51 -3.25 6.18
CA GLU A 102 -29.00 -1.94 5.78
C GLU A 102 -27.87 -1.50 6.73
N LEU A 103 -26.75 -1.09 6.14
CA LEU A 103 -25.58 -0.58 6.83
C LEU A 103 -25.26 0.82 6.31
N THR A 104 -25.01 1.75 7.23
CA THR A 104 -24.60 3.12 6.90
C THR A 104 -23.14 3.33 7.27
N PHE A 105 -22.34 3.69 6.27
CA PHE A 105 -20.96 4.10 6.44
C PHE A 105 -20.84 5.61 6.23
N THR A 106 -20.09 6.27 7.11
CA THR A 106 -19.67 7.66 6.90
C THR A 106 -18.22 7.67 6.42
N LYS A 107 -17.99 8.45 5.36
CA LYS A 107 -16.67 8.80 4.88
C LYS A 107 -16.00 9.64 5.97
N THR A 108 -14.94 9.12 6.57
CA THR A 108 -14.23 9.86 7.61
C THR A 108 -13.47 11.00 6.94
N SER A 109 -13.74 12.24 7.33
CA SER A 109 -13.06 13.46 6.85
C SER A 109 -11.60 13.60 7.33
N ALA A 110 -10.98 12.50 7.79
CA ALA A 110 -9.54 12.40 8.06
C ALA A 110 -8.77 11.92 6.81
N MET A 111 -9.13 12.50 5.66
CA MET A 111 -8.35 12.47 4.43
C MET A 111 -8.67 13.80 3.76
N ASN A 112 -7.91 14.84 4.13
CA ASN A 112 -7.91 16.07 3.36
C ASN A 112 -7.67 15.71 1.89
N ALA A 113 -8.27 16.48 0.99
CA ALA A 113 -8.04 16.45 -0.44
C ALA A 113 -6.60 16.92 -0.80
N SER A 114 -5.61 16.20 -0.26
CA SER A 114 -4.20 16.24 -0.59
C SER A 114 -3.62 14.84 -0.69
N ASP A 115 -4.42 13.87 -1.15
CA ASP A 115 -3.92 12.68 -1.87
C ASP A 115 -3.42 13.12 -3.27
N GLN A 116 -2.59 14.16 -3.27
CA GLN A 116 -1.49 14.23 -4.20
C GLN A 116 -0.58 13.08 -3.79
N ASP A 117 -0.01 12.37 -4.76
CA ASP A 117 1.10 11.47 -4.49
C ASP A 117 2.11 12.25 -3.62
N GLU A 118 2.23 11.91 -2.33
CA GLU A 118 3.13 12.64 -1.42
C GLU A 118 4.54 12.19 -1.77
N GLU A 119 5.13 12.91 -2.72
CA GLU A 119 6.54 12.76 -3.08
C GLU A 119 7.41 13.34 -1.97
N ALA A 120 8.30 12.53 -1.42
CA ALA A 120 9.24 12.94 -0.40
C ALA A 120 10.61 12.35 -0.67
N CYS A 121 11.62 13.20 -0.61
CA CYS A 121 13.01 12.78 -0.77
C CYS A 121 13.78 12.98 0.52
N TYR A 122 14.65 12.02 0.81
CA TYR A 122 15.52 12.03 1.96
C TYR A 122 16.94 11.68 1.53
N ALA A 123 17.91 12.32 2.16
CA ALA A 123 19.31 12.08 1.88
C ALA A 123 20.12 11.98 3.16
N TYR A 124 21.14 11.14 3.11
CA TYR A 124 22.24 11.12 4.07
C TYR A 124 23.53 11.37 3.29
N THR A 125 24.39 12.23 3.82
CA THR A 125 25.71 12.49 3.25
C THR A 125 26.70 12.72 4.39
N MET A 126 27.66 11.82 4.53
CA MET A 126 28.70 11.91 5.57
C MET A 126 29.91 11.07 5.14
N ASN A 127 31.13 11.55 5.36
CA ASN A 127 32.36 10.79 5.10
C ASN A 127 32.45 10.15 3.70
N GLN A 128 31.98 10.85 2.67
CA GLN A 128 31.89 10.38 1.27
C GLN A 128 30.80 9.32 1.00
N ASP A 129 30.10 8.83 2.03
CA ASP A 129 28.91 8.01 1.86
C ASP A 129 27.72 8.89 1.50
N THR A 130 26.93 8.43 0.53
CA THR A 130 25.67 9.05 0.15
C THR A 130 24.57 8.00 0.13
N VAL A 131 23.43 8.30 0.75
CA VAL A 131 22.21 7.51 0.61
C VAL A 131 21.11 8.44 0.18
N PHE A 132 20.34 8.03 -0.84
CA PHE A 132 19.19 8.77 -1.33
C PHE A 132 17.96 7.86 -1.33
N LEU A 133 16.87 8.37 -0.78
CA LEU A 133 15.58 7.70 -0.71
C LEU A 133 14.53 8.64 -1.28
N HIS A 134 13.96 8.23 -2.41
CA HIS A 134 12.76 8.82 -2.99
C HIS A 134 11.58 7.96 -2.60
N LEU A 135 10.52 8.58 -2.09
CA LEU A 135 9.27 7.92 -1.75
C LEU A 135 8.11 8.62 -2.45
N THR A 136 7.27 7.83 -3.10
CA THR A 136 5.92 8.19 -3.53
C THR A 136 4.95 7.48 -2.62
N ALA A 137 4.23 8.23 -1.79
CA ALA A 137 3.25 7.66 -0.87
C ALA A 137 1.83 7.72 -1.45
N THR A 138 1.23 6.54 -1.61
CA THR A 138 -0.22 6.33 -1.82
C THR A 138 -0.74 5.56 -0.60
N ARG A 139 -1.06 6.27 0.48
CA ARG A 139 -1.25 5.63 1.80
C ARG A 139 -2.31 4.51 1.75
N PRO A 140 -2.04 3.35 2.36
CA PRO A 140 -0.89 3.04 3.23
C PRO A 140 0.36 2.56 2.48
N ARG A 141 0.32 2.44 1.15
CA ARG A 141 1.43 1.96 0.33
C ARG A 141 2.45 3.06 0.10
N VAL A 142 3.70 2.63 -0.03
CA VAL A 142 4.81 3.49 -0.41
C VAL A 142 5.61 2.74 -1.45
N THR A 143 5.93 3.43 -2.54
CA THR A 143 6.89 2.98 -3.55
C THR A 143 7.99 4.04 -3.67
N GLY A 144 9.06 3.72 -4.40
CA GLY A 144 10.07 4.70 -4.78
C GLY A 144 11.40 4.04 -5.07
N ASP A 145 12.47 4.82 -4.94
CA ASP A 145 13.82 4.41 -5.23
C ASP A 145 14.74 4.61 -4.03
N LEU A 146 15.64 3.66 -3.82
CA LEU A 146 16.64 3.71 -2.75
C LEU A 146 18.01 3.40 -3.33
N THR A 147 18.94 4.32 -3.06
CA THR A 147 20.33 4.22 -3.49
C THR A 147 21.24 4.31 -2.28
N TYR A 148 22.12 3.34 -2.13
CA TYR A 148 23.28 3.41 -1.23
C TYR A 148 24.54 3.53 -2.08
N GLN A 149 25.26 4.63 -1.92
CA GLN A 149 26.56 4.87 -2.52
C GLN A 149 27.56 5.08 -1.38
N LEU A 150 28.06 3.97 -0.84
CA LEU A 150 29.01 3.98 0.27
C LEU A 150 30.44 4.01 -0.31
N HIS A 151 31.32 4.77 0.33
CA HIS A 151 32.71 4.89 -0.07
C HIS A 151 33.39 3.51 -0.04
N GLU A 152 34.21 3.21 -1.05
CA GLU A 152 34.91 1.92 -1.21
C GLU A 152 34.00 0.67 -1.30
N LYS A 153 32.68 0.86 -1.49
CA LYS A 153 31.73 -0.23 -1.76
C LYS A 153 31.09 -0.04 -3.12
N ASP A 154 30.61 -1.15 -3.69
CA ASP A 154 29.74 -1.08 -4.85
C ASP A 154 28.40 -0.44 -4.47
N ALA A 155 27.92 0.42 -5.37
CA ALA A 155 26.67 1.13 -5.14
C ALA A 155 25.48 0.19 -5.34
N ASN A 156 24.61 0.13 -4.34
CA ASN A 156 23.33 -0.57 -4.43
C ASN A 156 22.27 0.42 -4.91
N ARG A 157 21.61 0.11 -6.02
CA ARG A 157 20.54 0.93 -6.59
C ARG A 157 19.34 0.06 -6.92
N GLY A 158 18.15 0.53 -6.59
CA GLY A 158 16.92 -0.14 -6.98
C GLY A 158 15.68 0.43 -6.31
N SER A 159 14.59 -0.34 -6.38
CA SER A 159 13.26 0.10 -5.98
C SER A 159 12.89 -0.39 -4.58
N ILE A 160 12.09 0.43 -3.89
CA ILE A 160 11.52 0.11 -2.59
C ILE A 160 10.00 0.04 -2.71
N GLN A 161 9.39 -0.98 -2.09
CA GLN A 161 7.94 -1.11 -1.98
C GLN A 161 7.56 -1.57 -0.58
N GLY A 162 6.67 -0.82 0.07
CA GLY A 162 6.31 -1.10 1.45
C GLY A 162 5.01 -0.47 1.89
N LYS A 163 4.82 -0.44 3.22
CA LYS A 163 3.66 0.16 3.85
C LYS A 163 4.08 1.01 5.06
N MET A 164 3.39 2.12 5.25
CA MET A 164 3.47 2.90 6.48
C MET A 164 2.55 2.29 7.56
N LYS A 165 3.09 2.10 8.76
CA LYS A 165 2.35 1.76 9.98
C LYS A 165 2.66 2.80 11.04
N GLY A 166 1.77 3.79 11.17
CA GLY A 166 2.06 4.99 11.97
C GLY A 166 3.27 5.71 11.37
N ASP A 167 4.33 5.85 12.16
CA ASP A 167 5.58 6.50 11.75
C ASP A 167 6.60 5.53 11.16
N THR A 168 6.32 4.22 11.11
CA THR A 168 7.26 3.21 10.63
C THR A 168 6.95 2.80 9.19
N LEU A 169 7.91 2.96 8.28
CA LEU A 169 7.92 2.33 6.96
C LEU A 169 8.55 0.94 7.10
N LEU A 170 7.81 -0.10 6.72
CA LEU A 170 8.36 -1.45 6.51
C LEU A 170 8.24 -1.78 5.02
N ALA A 171 9.35 -2.16 4.38
CA ALA A 171 9.41 -2.31 2.94
C ALA A 171 10.36 -3.42 2.49
N GLU A 172 10.12 -3.93 1.28
CA GLU A 172 11.10 -4.70 0.52
C GLU A 172 11.90 -3.75 -0.38
N TYR A 173 13.22 -3.89 -0.38
CA TYR A 173 14.14 -3.19 -1.26
C TYR A 173 14.76 -4.19 -2.23
N THR A 174 14.47 -4.02 -3.52
CA THR A 174 15.02 -4.83 -4.61
C THR A 174 16.13 -4.03 -5.27
N PHE A 175 17.36 -4.54 -5.25
CA PHE A 175 18.52 -3.81 -5.74
C PHE A 175 19.42 -4.67 -6.59
N ASN A 176 20.11 -4.03 -7.53
CA ASN A 176 21.13 -4.66 -8.34
C ASN A 176 22.51 -4.34 -7.81
N SER A 177 23.36 -5.36 -7.67
CA SER A 177 24.78 -5.24 -7.39
C SER A 177 25.54 -6.23 -8.26
N GLU A 178 26.60 -5.78 -8.94
CA GLU A 178 27.44 -6.64 -9.80
C GLU A 178 26.65 -7.47 -10.84
N GLY A 179 25.54 -6.92 -11.35
CA GLY A 179 24.66 -7.60 -12.31
C GLY A 179 23.74 -8.67 -11.70
N ARG A 180 23.68 -8.79 -10.38
CA ARG A 180 22.74 -9.66 -9.66
C ARG A 180 21.68 -8.84 -8.94
N SER A 181 20.42 -9.23 -9.11
CA SER A 181 19.31 -8.68 -8.35
C SER A 181 19.18 -9.40 -7.00
N SER A 182 18.93 -8.65 -5.94
CA SER A 182 18.73 -9.15 -4.57
C SER A 182 17.60 -8.39 -3.91
N VAL A 183 16.88 -9.06 -3.00
CA VAL A 183 15.77 -8.46 -2.24
C VAL A 183 16.09 -8.53 -0.76
N ARG A 184 15.95 -7.41 -0.06
CA ARG A 184 16.04 -7.36 1.40
C ARG A 184 14.92 -6.55 2.02
N GLU A 185 14.52 -6.92 3.23
CA GLU A 185 13.62 -6.10 4.05
C GLU A 185 14.39 -4.89 4.60
N VAL A 186 13.77 -3.72 4.57
CA VAL A 186 14.27 -2.49 5.17
C VAL A 186 13.16 -1.84 6.00
N VAL A 187 13.58 -1.12 7.03
CA VAL A 187 12.66 -0.45 7.94
C VAL A 187 13.17 0.95 8.23
N PHE A 188 12.28 1.93 8.18
CA PHE A 188 12.59 3.30 8.54
C PHE A 188 11.56 3.81 9.55
N ILE A 189 12.00 4.54 10.57
CA ILE A 189 11.09 5.28 11.46
C ILE A 189 11.18 6.77 11.16
N LYS A 190 10.03 7.38 10.94
CA LYS A 190 9.89 8.83 10.75
C LYS A 190 9.98 9.54 12.10
N LYS A 191 10.84 10.54 12.16
CA LYS A 191 11.01 11.45 13.31
C LYS A 191 11.08 12.88 12.79
N GLY A 192 9.95 13.58 12.79
CA GLY A 192 9.83 14.90 12.17
C GLY A 192 10.17 14.84 10.68
N ASP A 193 11.18 15.60 10.26
CA ASP A 193 11.71 15.65 8.88
C ASP A 193 12.87 14.67 8.63
N THR A 194 12.97 13.60 9.42
CA THR A 194 14.00 12.57 9.25
C THR A 194 13.40 11.18 9.16
N LEU A 195 14.12 10.29 8.46
CA LEU A 195 13.91 8.85 8.46
C LEU A 195 15.16 8.20 9.04
N VAL A 196 14.98 7.38 10.07
CA VAL A 196 16.07 6.62 10.68
C VAL A 196 15.93 5.16 10.26
N GLU A 197 16.94 4.61 9.60
CA GLU A 197 17.00 3.20 9.23
C GLU A 197 17.09 2.32 10.48
N GLY A 198 16.38 1.20 10.49
CA GLY A 198 16.47 0.22 11.58
C GLY A 198 17.25 -1.02 11.18
N PHE A 199 17.92 -1.62 12.15
CA PHE A 199 18.70 -2.84 11.99
C PHE A 199 18.35 -3.86 13.07
N GLY A 200 18.40 -5.13 12.71
CA GLY A 200 18.17 -6.26 13.59
C GLY A 200 18.66 -7.56 12.95
N PRO A 201 18.57 -8.70 13.67
CA PRO A 201 18.94 -10.00 13.13
C PRO A 201 18.11 -10.34 11.88
N VAL A 202 18.78 -10.86 10.84
CA VAL A 202 18.15 -11.25 9.58
C VAL A 202 18.39 -12.73 9.27
N HIS A 203 17.60 -13.29 8.37
CA HIS A 203 17.79 -14.62 7.80
C HIS A 203 17.40 -14.63 6.32
N ASP A 204 17.91 -15.61 5.58
CA ASP A 204 17.40 -15.89 4.24
C ASP A 204 16.05 -16.59 4.34
N LYS A 205 15.08 -16.08 3.59
CA LYS A 205 13.78 -16.69 3.39
C LYS A 205 13.47 -16.64 1.90
N GLU A 206 13.57 -17.79 1.24
CA GLU A 206 13.26 -17.95 -0.19
C GLU A 206 14.09 -17.00 -1.08
N GLY A 207 15.37 -16.80 -0.76
CA GLY A 207 16.27 -15.92 -1.50
C GLY A 207 16.08 -14.42 -1.21
N LYS A 208 15.29 -14.09 -0.19
CA LYS A 208 15.17 -12.73 0.35
C LYS A 208 15.81 -12.65 1.73
N VAL A 209 16.54 -11.57 2.00
CA VAL A 209 17.05 -11.30 3.35
C VAL A 209 15.98 -10.56 4.15
N VAL A 210 15.40 -11.20 5.16
CA VAL A 210 14.29 -10.63 5.96
C VAL A 210 14.64 -10.60 7.44
N PHE A 211 14.01 -9.71 8.21
CA PHE A 211 14.22 -9.66 9.66
C PHE A 211 13.69 -10.94 10.31
N GLN A 212 14.45 -11.51 11.26
CA GLN A 212 13.99 -12.67 12.03
C GLN A 212 12.77 -12.32 12.88
N ASN A 213 12.77 -11.12 13.47
CA ASN A 213 11.70 -10.63 14.32
C ASN A 213 11.70 -9.10 14.33
N HIS A 214 10.57 -8.48 13.94
CA HIS A 214 10.45 -7.03 13.89
C HIS A 214 10.55 -6.33 15.25
N LYS A 215 10.38 -7.07 16.36
CA LYS A 215 10.54 -6.52 17.72
C LYS A 215 12.01 -6.31 18.10
N ASP A 216 12.93 -7.00 17.43
CA ASP A 216 14.37 -6.94 17.71
C ASP A 216 15.08 -5.89 16.84
N ILE A 217 14.31 -5.09 16.10
CA ILE A 217 14.78 -3.98 15.29
C ILE A 217 15.11 -2.79 16.20
N THR A 218 16.30 -2.25 16.01
CA THR A 218 16.80 -1.07 16.72
C THR A 218 17.12 0.06 15.74
N PHE A 219 16.95 1.30 16.18
CA PHE A 219 17.19 2.51 15.36
C PHE A 219 18.38 3.34 15.85
N THR A 220 19.26 2.75 16.68
CA THR A 220 20.40 3.46 17.30
C THR A 220 21.61 3.51 16.39
N ASN A 221 21.81 2.47 15.56
CA ASN A 221 22.95 2.36 14.65
C ASN A 221 22.55 2.65 13.19
N GLY A 222 21.34 3.19 13.01
CA GLY A 222 20.72 3.55 11.75
C GLY A 222 21.34 4.75 11.08
N LEU A 223 21.38 4.77 9.74
CA LEU A 223 21.55 6.02 9.02
C LEU A 223 20.34 6.92 9.27
N THR A 224 20.59 8.19 9.55
CA THR A 224 19.54 9.20 9.69
C THR A 224 19.49 10.04 8.42
N LEU A 225 18.51 9.75 7.57
CA LEU A 225 18.28 10.49 6.33
C LEU A 225 17.43 11.72 6.65
N LYS A 226 17.87 12.88 6.17
CA LYS A 226 17.17 14.16 6.34
C LYS A 226 16.34 14.44 5.11
N LYS A 227 15.14 15.01 5.30
CA LYS A 227 14.29 15.45 4.20
C LYS A 227 15.04 16.50 3.35
N VAL A 228 14.96 16.32 2.03
CA VAL A 228 15.55 17.20 1.03
C VAL A 228 14.53 17.44 -0.09
N ASN A 229 14.82 18.40 -0.96
CA ASN A 229 14.05 18.56 -2.19
C ASN A 229 14.31 17.38 -3.11
N CYS A 230 13.26 16.87 -3.75
CA CYS A 230 13.41 15.89 -4.82
C CYS A 230 14.09 16.53 -6.02
N VAL A 231 15.18 15.90 -6.49
CA VAL A 231 15.87 16.33 -7.70
C VAL A 231 15.18 15.63 -8.86
N LYS A 232 14.61 16.42 -9.77
CA LYS A 232 14.02 15.93 -11.03
C LYS A 232 15.11 15.55 -12.04
#